data_AF-A0A7V0IXH4-F1
#
_entry.id   AF-A0A7V0IXH4-F1
#
_cell.length_a   1.000
_cell.length_b   1.000
_cell.length_c   1.000
_cell.angle_alpha   90.00
_cell.angle_beta   90.00
_cell.angle_gamma   90.00
#
_symmetry.space_group_name_H-M   'P 1'
#
loop_
_entity.id
_entity.type
_entity.pdbx_description
1 polymer ?
#
loop_
_entity_poly.entity_id
_entity_poly.type
_entity_poly.pdbx_seq_one_letter_code
_entity_poly.pdbx_strand_id
1 'polypeptide(L)'
;MFDAAAAVIVLAAILVLYRAIKGPRIYDRVLAVNVIGTKTVVLLALTGFIYERPQFLDIALVYALMNFIATIAFLKYRETGGLD
;
A
#
# COMPACT_ATOMS: atom_id res chain seq x y z
N MET A 1 -22.89 -1.74 -0.73
CA MET A 1 -22.17 -0.84 -1.68
C MET A 1 -20.68 -0.78 -1.37
N PHE A 2 -20.29 -0.53 -0.12
CA PHE A 2 -18.88 -0.50 0.29
C PHE A 2 -18.18 -1.86 0.20
N ASP A 3 -18.89 -2.97 0.39
CA ASP A 3 -18.32 -4.32 0.23
C ASP A 3 -17.90 -4.62 -1.22
N ALA A 4 -18.69 -4.14 -2.19
CA ALA A 4 -18.34 -4.25 -3.61
C ALA A 4 -17.09 -3.42 -3.93
N ALA A 5 -16.96 -2.22 -3.36
CA ALA A 5 -15.75 -1.41 -3.48
C ALA A 5 -14.54 -2.12 -2.86
N ALA A 6 -14.69 -2.72 -1.68
CA ALA A 6 -13.64 -3.51 -1.04
C ALA A 6 -13.22 -4.71 -1.91
N ALA A 7 -14.17 -5.44 -2.49
CA ALA A 7 -13.88 -6.55 -3.40
C ALA A 7 -13.10 -6.10 -4.66
N VAL A 8 -13.47 -4.97 -5.26
CA VAL A 8 -12.75 -4.40 -6.41
C VAL A 8 -11.32 -4.01 -6.01
N ILE A 9 -11.11 -3.44 -4.83
CA ILE A 9 -9.78 -3.07 -4.34
C ILE A 9 -8.93 -4.31 -4.08
N VAL A 10 -9.51 -5.38 -3.53
CA VAL A 10 -8.82 -6.67 -3.34
C VAL A 10 -8.40 -7.26 -4.69
N LEU A 11 -9.28 -7.26 -5.69
CA LEU A 11 -8.94 -7.69 -7.05
C LEU A 11 -7.79 -6.84 -7.63
N ALA A 12 -7.87 -5.52 -7.47
CA ALA A 12 -6.80 -4.63 -7.89
C ALA A 12 -5.49 -4.89 -7.13
N ALA A 13 -5.53 -5.26 -5.85
CA ALA A 13 -4.35 -5.62 -5.07
C ALA A 13 -3.68 -6.89 -5.60
N ILE A 14 -4.46 -7.90 -5.99
CA ILE A 14 -3.95 -9.14 -6.61
C ILE A 14 -3.24 -8.84 -7.94
N LEU A 15 -3.81 -7.97 -8.79
CA LEU A 15 -3.17 -7.56 -10.04
C LEU A 15 -1.84 -6.84 -9.81
N VAL A 16 -1.75 -6.01 -8.77
CA VAL A 16 -0.51 -5.32 -8.43
C VAL A 16 0.52 -6.26 -7.81
N LEU A 17 0.09 -7.24 -7.00
CA LEU A 17 0.97 -8.31 -6.51
C LEU A 17 1.60 -9.10 -7.67
N TYR A 18 0.81 -9.42 -8.70
CA TYR A 18 1.33 -10.04 -9.91
C TYR A 18 2.41 -9.16 -10.59
N ARG A 19 2.18 -7.85 -10.70
CA ARG A 19 3.14 -6.89 -11.27
C ARG A 19 4.38 -6.72 -10.38
N ALA A 20 4.26 -6.81 -9.06
CA ALA A 20 5.39 -6.75 -8.14
C ALA A 20 6.37 -7.91 -8.33
N ILE A 21 5.84 -9.11 -8.62
CA ILE A 21 6.66 -10.32 -8.84
C ILE A 21 7.24 -10.35 -10.25
N LYS A 22 6.40 -10.13 -11.28
CA LYS A 22 6.80 -10.22 -12.70
C LYS A 22 7.30 -8.91 -13.31
N GLY A 23 7.48 -7.85 -12.51
CA GLY A 23 7.98 -6.57 -12.99
C GLY A 23 9.36 -6.72 -13.67
N PRO A 24 9.52 -6.28 -14.94
CA PRO A 24 10.77 -6.42 -15.68
C PRO A 24 11.87 -5.48 -15.17
N ARG A 25 11.51 -4.29 -14.67
CA ARG A 25 12.44 -3.33 -14.08
C ARG A 25 12.32 -3.31 -12.56
N ILE A 26 13.43 -3.04 -11.87
CA ILE A 26 13.47 -2.88 -10.40
C ILE A 26 12.48 -1.77 -9.96
N TYR A 27 12.42 -0.67 -10.71
CA TYR A 27 11.49 0.42 -10.45
C TYR A 27 10.01 0.01 -10.55
N ASP A 28 9.64 -0.89 -11.47
CA ASP A 28 8.26 -1.40 -11.56
C ASP A 28 7.87 -2.18 -10.31
N ARG A 29 8.82 -2.95 -9.75
CA ARG A 29 8.58 -3.75 -8.53
C ARG A 29 8.42 -2.86 -7.31
N VAL A 30 9.29 -1.85 -7.17
CA VAL A 30 9.25 -0.87 -6.07
C VAL A 30 7.96 -0.05 -6.13
N LEU A 31 7.59 0.43 -7.32
CA LEU A 31 6.33 1.14 -7.53
C LEU A 31 5.14 0.24 -7.19
N ALA A 32 5.16 -1.03 -7.61
CA ALA A 32 4.11 -1.98 -7.28
C ALA A 32 3.98 -2.19 -5.76
N VAL A 33 5.09 -2.27 -5.02
CA VAL A 33 5.06 -2.35 -3.54
C VAL A 33 4.40 -1.12 -2.92
N ASN A 34 4.76 0.09 -3.36
CA ASN A 34 4.11 1.32 -2.86
C ASN A 34 2.59 1.34 -3.15
N VAL A 35 2.21 0.88 -4.34
CA VAL A 35 0.81 0.79 -4.79
C VAL A 35 0.03 -0.31 -4.03
N ILE A 36 0.69 -1.35 -3.53
CA ILE A 36 0.08 -2.33 -2.61
C ILE A 36 -0.21 -1.66 -1.27
N GLY A 37 0.78 -0.95 -0.71
CA GLY A 37 0.61 -0.28 0.59
C GLY A 37 -0.55 0.73 0.59
N THR A 38 -0.74 1.50 -0.49
CA THR A 38 -1.89 2.41 -0.62
C THR A 38 -3.22 1.67 -0.70
N LYS A 39 -3.31 0.52 -1.38
CA LYS A 39 -4.54 -0.30 -1.38
C LYS A 39 -4.87 -0.84 0.00
N THR A 40 -3.86 -1.26 0.76
CA THR A 40 -4.03 -1.72 2.14
C THR A 40 -4.61 -0.62 3.03
N VAL A 41 -4.12 0.62 2.92
CA VAL A 41 -4.66 1.78 3.66
C VAL A 41 -6.14 1.98 3.36
N VAL A 42 -6.52 1.95 2.07
CA VAL A 42 -7.92 2.13 1.68
C VAL A 42 -8.80 0.99 2.18
N LEU A 43 -8.30 -0.27 2.16
CA LEU A 43 -9.01 -1.41 2.72
C LEU A 43 -9.21 -1.30 4.22
N LEU A 44 -8.21 -0.84 4.97
CA LEU A 44 -8.33 -0.61 6.42
C LEU A 44 -9.38 0.47 6.72
N ALA A 45 -9.35 1.58 5.98
CA ALA A 45 -10.33 2.65 6.14
C ALA A 45 -11.76 2.19 5.81
N LEU A 46 -11.95 1.46 4.70
CA LEU A 46 -13.24 0.86 4.32
C LEU A 46 -13.74 -0.15 5.35
N THR A 47 -12.84 -0.99 5.86
CA THR A 47 -13.16 -1.97 6.91
C THR A 47 -13.63 -1.26 8.18
N GLY A 48 -12.93 -0.21 8.61
CA GLY A 48 -13.35 0.60 9.76
C GLY A 48 -14.74 1.19 9.60
N PHE A 49 -15.08 1.63 8.39
CA PHE A 49 -16.41 2.13 8.08
C PHE A 49 -17.47 1.03 8.06
N ILE A 50 -17.22 -0.10 7.38
CA ILE A 50 -18.17 -1.21 7.23
C ILE A 50 -18.52 -1.85 8.59
N TYR A 51 -17.53 -2.03 9.45
CA TYR A 51 -17.72 -2.67 10.76
C TYR A 51 -18.05 -1.69 11.88
N GLU A 52 -18.22 -0.40 11.58
CA GLU A 52 -18.48 0.68 12.56
C GLU A 52 -17.40 0.73 13.68
N ARG A 53 -16.15 0.45 13.31
CA ARG A 53 -15.00 0.43 14.20
C ARG A 53 -14.01 1.52 13.79
N PRO A 54 -14.08 2.73 14.37
CA PRO A 54 -13.22 3.84 13.97
C PRO A 54 -11.73 3.57 14.27
N GLN A 55 -11.40 2.62 15.15
CA GLN A 55 -10.03 2.25 15.47
C GLN A 55 -9.22 1.77 14.26
N PHE A 56 -9.89 1.24 13.22
CA PHE A 56 -9.21 0.87 11.97
C PHE A 56 -8.70 2.09 11.20
N LEU A 57 -9.29 3.27 11.40
CA LEU A 57 -8.83 4.50 10.78
C LEU A 57 -7.46 4.91 11.33
N ASP A 58 -7.24 4.74 12.64
CA ASP A 58 -5.95 5.00 13.28
C ASP A 58 -4.88 4.06 12.71
N ILE A 59 -5.20 2.78 12.56
CA ILE A 59 -4.31 1.79 11.93
C ILE A 59 -4.03 2.19 10.47
N ALA A 60 -5.05 2.62 9.71
CA ALA A 60 -4.89 3.05 8.32
C ALA A 60 -3.96 4.25 8.19
N LEU A 61 -4.08 5.25 9.08
CA LEU A 61 -3.23 6.44 9.10
C LEU A 61 -1.77 6.09 9.41
N VAL A 62 -1.53 5.25 10.42
CA VAL A 62 -0.18 4.76 10.75
C VAL A 62 0.41 4.00 9.57
N TYR A 63 -0.38 3.12 8.94
CA TYR A 63 0.08 2.34 7.79
C TYR A 63 0.39 3.22 6.57
N ALA A 64 -0.37 4.30 6.36
CA ALA A 64 -0.13 5.26 5.30
C ALA A 64 1.22 5.97 5.48
N LEU A 65 1.49 6.43 6.71
CA LEU A 65 2.77 7.06 7.06
C LEU A 65 3.93 6.06 6.89
N MET A 66 3.78 4.83 7.37
CA MET A 66 4.80 3.79 7.22
C MET A 66 5.09 3.48 5.74
N ASN A 67 4.07 3.34 4.90
CA ASN A 67 4.25 3.09 3.47
C ASN A 67 4.98 4.23 2.76
N PHE A 68 4.69 5.47 3.14
CA PHE A 68 5.36 6.65 2.63
C PHE A 68 6.84 6.69 3.05
N ILE A 69 7.12 6.50 4.35
CA ILE A 69 8.49 6.46 4.89
C ILE A 69 9.30 5.34 4.23
N ALA A 70 8.74 4.14 4.06
CA ALA A 70 9.42 3.03 3.40
C ALA A 70 9.83 3.37 1.96
N THR A 71 8.99 4.12 1.25
CA THR A 71 9.26 4.54 -0.13
C THR A 71 10.37 5.59 -0.17
N ILE A 72 10.34 6.58 0.72
CA ILE A 72 11.42 7.57 0.84
C ILE A 72 12.74 6.91 1.23
N ALA A 73 12.73 6.02 2.22
CA ALA A 73 13.91 5.31 2.67
C ALA A 73 14.55 4.52 1.53
N PHE A 74 13.73 3.85 0.71
CA PHE A 74 14.21 3.14 -0.48
C PHE A 74 14.86 4.09 -1.51
N LEU A 75 14.22 5.24 -1.79
CA LEU A 75 14.75 6.23 -2.72
C LEU A 75 16.06 6.84 -2.22
N LYS A 76 16.11 7.24 -0.94
CA LYS A 76 17.33 7.77 -0.30
C LYS A 76 18.46 6.75 -0.35
N TYR A 77 18.19 5.50 0.00
CA TYR A 77 19.18 4.43 -0.06
C TYR A 77 19.73 4.24 -1.49
N ARG A 78 18.89 4.38 -2.51
CA ARG A 78 19.31 4.26 -3.92
C ARG A 78 20.12 5.45 -4.42
N GLU A 79 19.89 6.64 -3.89
CA GLU A 79 20.59 7.88 -4.26
C GLU A 79 21.91 8.05 -3.50
N THR A 80 21.89 7.85 -2.19
CA THR A 80 23.01 8.14 -1.28
C THR A 80 23.86 6.90 -0.96
N GLY A 81 23.35 5.68 -1.20
CA GLY A 81 24.02 4.43 -0.83
C GLY A 81 23.98 4.10 0.67
N GLY A 82 23.40 4.99 1.48
CA GLY A 82 23.26 4.91 2.93
C GLY A 82 21.95 5.54 3.41
N LEU A 83 21.57 5.26 4.66
CA LEU A 83 20.39 5.84 5.32
C LEU A 83 20.75 6.98 6.29
N ASP A 84 22.04 7.11 6.54
CA ASP A 84 22.77 8.10 7.35
C ASP A 84 22.58 9.56 6.89
#